data_AF-K0KHU0-F1
#
_entry.id   AF-K0KHU0-F1
#
_cell.length_a   1.000
_cell.length_b   1.000
_cell.length_c   1.000
_cell.angle_alpha   90.00
_cell.angle_beta   90.00
_cell.angle_gamma   90.00
#
_symmetry.space_group_name_H-M   'P 1'
#
loop_
_entity.id
_entity.type
_entity.pdbx_description
1 polymer ?
#
loop_
_entity_poly.entity_id
_entity_poly.type
_entity_poly.pdbx_seq_one_letter_code
_entity_poly.pdbx_strand_id
1 'polypeptide(L)'
;MYQTFDACDGTHAGPLGELFDHCVDAVNTTLSVIIFGSVAGFGYSWILIASQFGTLANFYLSTWEEYHTHKLFLSEFSGPVEGILSVVGLFTLTGIFGPGLWKIEFFEINLSFLKLDSDFKVTFTTFYIIFGVIGLYFNINSARRNVELHYKSSKDYFNALKGLSPFFGYYSTVFAWLLYNPIIIEKYLLPFVLTVGLTLAFSVGRIIIGHLTLQKFPNFTPSLFIPFAEFLIYSLLTRLGYSADSITGDLIWTGFGLSLGFYSLFVLEIIYEITTYLDIYALSIKHPKSA
;
A
#
# COMPACT_ATOMS: atom_id res chain seq x y z
N MET A 1 18.75 7.83 6.90
CA MET A 1 19.17 6.85 7.91
C MET A 1 18.45 5.53 7.69
N TYR A 2 17.12 5.42 7.89
CA TYR A 2 16.35 4.19 7.60
C TYR A 2 16.68 3.60 6.22
N GLN A 3 16.47 4.39 5.16
CA GLN A 3 16.72 4.01 3.76
C GLN A 3 18.15 3.56 3.45
N THR A 4 19.12 4.05 4.21
CA THR A 4 20.52 3.63 4.03
C THR A 4 20.76 2.27 4.66
N PHE A 5 20.11 1.98 5.79
CA PHE A 5 20.19 0.67 6.45
C PHE A 5 19.38 -0.39 5.70
N ASP A 6 18.22 -0.02 5.15
CA ASP A 6 17.41 -0.78 4.17
C ASP A 6 18.30 -1.26 3.02
N ALA A 7 18.91 -0.34 2.26
CA ALA A 7 19.75 -0.72 1.12
C ALA A 7 20.97 -1.59 1.50
N CYS A 8 21.40 -1.57 2.77
CA CYS A 8 22.47 -2.42 3.26
C CYS A 8 22.00 -3.84 3.59
N ASP A 9 20.74 -4.11 3.90
CA ASP A 9 20.31 -5.45 4.28
C ASP A 9 20.17 -6.40 3.07
N GLY A 10 19.61 -5.92 1.96
CA GLY A 10 19.45 -6.68 0.73
C GLY A 10 20.79 -7.09 0.09
N THR A 11 21.85 -6.31 0.33
CA THR A 11 23.21 -6.61 -0.15
C THR A 11 23.98 -7.59 0.74
N HIS A 12 23.68 -7.65 2.05
CA HIS A 12 24.47 -8.43 3.01
C HIS A 12 23.77 -9.69 3.56
N ALA A 13 22.44 -9.80 3.49
CA ALA A 13 21.67 -10.86 4.15
C ALA A 13 21.09 -11.93 3.20
N GLY A 14 21.43 -11.89 1.90
CA GLY A 14 20.97 -12.89 0.92
C GLY A 14 19.44 -12.90 0.72
N PRO A 15 18.83 -14.03 0.31
CA PRO A 15 17.38 -14.10 0.04
C PRO A 15 16.49 -13.78 1.24
N LEU A 16 17.00 -13.97 2.47
CA LEU A 16 16.29 -13.56 3.69
C LEU A 16 16.27 -12.04 3.82
N GLY A 17 17.37 -11.37 3.49
CA GLY A 17 17.47 -9.90 3.46
C GLY A 17 16.45 -9.29 2.52
N GLU A 18 16.43 -9.76 1.27
CA GLU A 18 15.45 -9.34 0.25
C GLU A 18 14.01 -9.54 0.76
N LEU A 19 13.68 -10.71 1.30
CA LEU A 19 12.33 -10.95 1.82
C LEU A 19 11.96 -10.02 2.98
N PHE A 20 12.90 -9.72 3.88
CA PHE A 20 12.68 -8.79 4.98
C PHE A 20 12.48 -7.36 4.49
N ASP A 21 13.38 -6.86 3.65
CA ASP A 21 13.37 -5.53 3.06
C ASP A 21 12.01 -5.24 2.43
N HIS A 22 11.60 -6.10 1.48
CA HIS A 22 10.32 -5.93 0.79
C HIS A 22 9.10 -6.05 1.72
N CYS A 23 9.14 -6.92 2.75
CA CYS A 23 8.04 -7.07 3.69
C CYS A 23 7.88 -5.84 4.59
N VAL A 24 8.98 -5.25 5.05
CA VAL A 24 8.99 -4.02 5.85
C VAL A 24 8.58 -2.83 4.99
N ASP A 25 9.09 -2.75 3.77
CA ASP A 25 8.70 -1.73 2.79
C ASP A 25 7.21 -1.73 2.52
N ALA A 26 6.60 -2.91 2.44
CA ALA A 26 5.16 -3.04 2.25
C ALA A 26 4.35 -2.35 3.36
N VAL A 27 4.78 -2.44 4.62
CA VAL A 27 4.14 -1.72 5.74
C VAL A 27 4.50 -0.24 5.71
N ASN A 28 5.76 0.06 5.43
CA ASN A 28 6.29 1.42 5.36
C ASN A 28 5.56 2.28 4.32
N THR A 29 5.04 1.68 3.23
CA THR A 29 4.21 2.39 2.25
C THR A 29 3.01 3.10 2.90
N THR A 30 2.29 2.41 3.79
CA THR A 30 1.11 2.95 4.46
C THR A 30 1.48 3.96 5.53
N LEU A 31 2.53 3.68 6.31
CA LEU A 31 3.03 4.60 7.32
C LEU A 31 3.50 5.92 6.68
N SER A 32 4.17 5.84 5.53
CA SER A 32 4.61 6.99 4.75
C SER A 32 3.44 7.84 4.28
N VAL A 33 2.34 7.24 3.82
CA VAL A 33 1.12 7.96 3.43
C VAL A 33 0.49 8.66 4.65
N ILE A 34 0.42 8.00 5.80
CA ILE A 34 -0.13 8.60 7.03
C ILE A 34 0.70 9.81 7.48
N ILE A 35 2.03 9.66 7.50
CA ILE A 35 2.95 10.74 7.88
C ILE A 35 2.84 11.90 6.88
N PHE A 36 2.89 11.60 5.58
CA PHE A 36 2.77 12.61 4.54
C PHE A 36 1.42 13.33 4.61
N GLY A 37 0.32 12.59 4.78
CA GLY A 37 -1.01 13.17 4.93
C GLY A 37 -1.15 14.06 6.17
N SER A 38 -0.43 13.75 7.25
CA SER A 38 -0.33 14.62 8.42
C SER A 38 0.44 15.91 8.11
N VAL A 39 1.59 15.81 7.44
CA VAL A 39 2.41 16.97 7.01
C VAL A 39 1.62 17.87 6.06
N ALA A 40 0.95 17.28 5.08
CA ALA A 40 0.16 17.99 4.08
C ALA A 40 -1.21 18.49 4.61
N GLY A 41 -1.58 18.09 5.82
CA GLY A 41 -2.83 18.52 6.44
C GLY A 41 -4.09 17.98 5.75
N PHE A 42 -4.02 16.77 5.19
CA PHE A 42 -5.16 16.12 4.52
C PHE A 42 -6.32 15.82 5.48
N GLY A 43 -6.01 15.66 6.77
CA GLY A 43 -6.98 15.21 7.76
C GLY A 43 -7.57 13.85 7.40
N TYR A 44 -8.72 13.53 7.98
CA TYR A 44 -9.48 12.36 7.56
C TYR A 44 -10.31 12.71 6.33
N SER A 45 -9.81 12.32 5.15
CA SER A 45 -10.38 12.73 3.87
C SER A 45 -10.19 11.70 2.77
N TRP A 46 -10.96 11.87 1.70
CA TRP A 46 -10.81 11.12 0.45
C TRP A 46 -9.44 11.30 -0.20
N ILE A 47 -8.74 12.41 0.05
CA ILE A 47 -7.38 12.64 -0.46
C ILE A 47 -6.43 11.63 0.18
N LEU A 48 -6.51 11.43 1.51
CA LEU A 48 -5.69 10.43 2.20
C LEU A 48 -5.97 9.01 1.65
N ILE A 49 -7.24 8.67 1.42
CA ILE A 49 -7.63 7.38 0.86
C ILE A 49 -7.12 7.21 -0.57
N ALA A 50 -7.19 8.25 -1.41
CA ALA A 50 -6.69 8.23 -2.78
C ALA A 50 -5.15 8.10 -2.83
N SER A 51 -4.44 8.81 -1.95
CA SER A 51 -2.99 8.68 -1.77
C SER A 51 -2.59 7.27 -1.34
N GLN A 52 -3.33 6.68 -0.40
CA GLN A 52 -3.15 5.30 0.06
C GLN A 52 -3.35 4.31 -1.10
N PHE A 53 -4.43 4.47 -1.85
CA PHE A 53 -4.71 3.66 -3.05
C PHE A 53 -3.58 3.75 -4.07
N GLY A 54 -3.17 4.96 -4.45
CA GLY A 54 -2.13 5.14 -5.47
C GLY A 54 -0.77 4.56 -5.04
N THR A 55 -0.40 4.77 -3.78
CA THR A 55 0.88 4.27 -3.24
C THR A 55 0.88 2.74 -3.18
N LEU A 56 -0.17 2.13 -2.64
CA LEU A 56 -0.29 0.67 -2.58
C LEU A 56 -0.49 0.03 -3.95
N ALA A 57 -1.16 0.71 -4.90
CA ALA A 57 -1.28 0.26 -6.28
C ALA A 57 0.09 0.19 -6.95
N ASN A 58 0.91 1.23 -6.79
CA ASN A 58 2.28 1.24 -7.31
C ASN A 58 3.09 0.08 -6.74
N PHE A 59 3.05 -0.10 -5.40
CA PHE A 59 3.82 -1.16 -4.76
C PHE A 59 3.38 -2.56 -5.20
N TYR A 60 2.06 -2.84 -5.15
CA TYR A 60 1.52 -4.13 -5.59
C TYR A 60 1.85 -4.43 -7.05
N LEU A 61 1.75 -3.42 -7.92
CA LEU A 61 2.04 -3.55 -9.34
C LEU A 61 3.51 -3.86 -9.59
N SER A 62 4.44 -3.18 -8.91
CA SER A 62 5.88 -3.45 -9.03
C SER A 62 6.21 -4.86 -8.55
N THR A 63 5.62 -5.33 -7.44
CA THR A 63 5.80 -6.72 -6.99
C THR A 63 5.21 -7.73 -7.98
N TRP A 64 4.04 -7.43 -8.56
CA TRP A 64 3.44 -8.29 -9.59
C TRP A 64 4.32 -8.38 -10.84
N GLU A 65 4.88 -7.25 -11.28
CA GLU A 65 5.81 -7.19 -12.40
C GLU A 65 7.07 -8.00 -12.12
N GLU A 66 7.67 -7.82 -10.95
CA GLU A 66 8.87 -8.55 -10.53
C GLU A 66 8.62 -10.06 -10.45
N TYR A 67 7.48 -10.48 -9.88
CA TYR A 67 7.09 -11.89 -9.82
C TYR A 67 7.11 -12.53 -11.21
N HIS A 68 6.57 -11.85 -12.22
CA HIS A 68 6.44 -12.38 -13.57
C HIS A 68 7.72 -12.26 -14.40
N THR A 69 8.46 -11.17 -14.24
CA THR A 69 9.63 -10.86 -15.08
C THR A 69 10.95 -11.34 -14.49
N HIS A 70 10.96 -11.65 -13.20
CA HIS A 70 12.14 -11.91 -12.37
C HIS A 70 13.17 -10.77 -12.40
N LYS A 71 12.69 -9.54 -12.58
CA LYS A 71 13.50 -8.33 -12.58
C LYS A 71 12.76 -7.24 -11.83
N LEU A 72 13.45 -6.60 -10.88
CA LEU A 72 12.99 -5.38 -10.26
C LEU A 72 13.21 -4.22 -11.24
N PHE A 73 12.13 -3.74 -11.86
CA PHE A 73 12.18 -2.52 -12.67
C PHE A 73 11.98 -1.31 -11.76
N LEU A 74 12.94 -0.39 -11.77
CA LEU A 74 12.76 0.90 -11.14
C LEU A 74 11.81 1.75 -11.99
N SER A 75 10.97 2.54 -11.33
CA SER A 75 10.01 3.40 -12.03
C SER A 75 10.74 4.35 -13.00
N GLU A 76 10.24 4.43 -14.24
CA GLU A 76 10.77 5.37 -15.26
C GLU A 76 10.64 6.84 -14.82
N PHE A 77 9.70 7.12 -13.93
CA PHE A 77 9.41 8.45 -13.41
C PHE A 77 9.41 8.41 -11.89
N SER A 78 10.37 9.12 -11.27
CA SER A 78 10.59 9.12 -9.80
C SER A 78 10.94 7.74 -9.25
N GLY A 79 12.17 7.29 -9.49
CA GLY A 79 12.73 6.14 -8.79
C GLY A 79 12.73 6.32 -7.26
N PRO A 80 13.05 5.26 -6.49
CA PRO A 80 13.00 5.31 -5.03
C PRO A 80 13.79 6.49 -4.45
N VAL A 81 14.99 6.75 -4.97
CA VAL A 81 15.88 7.83 -4.51
C VAL A 81 15.28 9.21 -4.78
N GLU A 82 14.84 9.47 -6.01
CA GLU A 82 14.23 10.74 -6.40
C GLU A 82 12.93 11.00 -5.63
N GLY A 83 12.13 9.95 -5.41
CA GLY A 83 10.91 10.01 -4.63
C GLY A 83 11.17 10.41 -3.17
N ILE A 84 12.13 9.74 -2.52
CA ILE A 84 12.50 10.03 -1.12
C ILE A 84 13.06 11.44 -0.99
N LEU A 85 13.97 11.86 -1.87
CA LEU A 85 14.53 13.22 -1.85
C LEU A 85 13.42 14.27 -2.05
N SER A 86 12.45 14.00 -2.91
CA SER A 86 11.29 14.88 -3.10
C SER A 86 10.45 14.98 -1.83
N VAL A 87 10.17 13.86 -1.15
CA VAL A 87 9.44 13.85 0.13
C VAL A 87 10.21 14.59 1.23
N VAL A 88 11.53 14.38 1.34
CA VAL A 88 12.38 15.11 2.29
C VAL A 88 12.35 16.61 2.03
N GLY A 89 12.42 17.02 0.75
CA GLY A 89 12.28 18.42 0.35
C GLY A 89 10.92 19.00 0.77
N LEU A 90 9.82 18.30 0.48
CA LEU A 90 8.47 18.71 0.85
C LEU A 90 8.28 18.81 2.37
N PHE A 91 8.85 17.87 3.13
CA PHE A 91 8.82 17.90 4.60
C PHE A 91 9.60 19.10 5.14
N THR A 92 10.77 19.38 4.58
CA THR A 92 11.59 20.53 4.95
C THR A 92 10.87 21.84 4.65
N LEU A 93 10.28 21.99 3.46
CA LEU A 93 9.49 23.16 3.08
C LEU A 93 8.30 23.34 4.01
N THR A 94 7.56 22.27 4.29
CA THR A 94 6.41 22.34 5.20
C THR A 94 6.83 22.65 6.64
N GLY A 95 8.00 22.18 7.08
CA GLY A 95 8.57 22.53 8.38
C GLY A 95 8.96 24.01 8.49
N ILE A 96 9.46 24.63 7.42
CA ILE A 96 9.86 26.04 7.39
C ILE A 96 8.64 26.97 7.27
N PHE A 97 7.73 26.69 6.33
CA PHE A 97 6.60 27.57 6.01
C PHE A 97 5.30 27.22 6.75
N GLY A 98 5.28 26.09 7.45
CA GLY A 98 4.11 25.54 8.11
C GLY A 98 3.15 24.80 7.16
N PRO A 99 2.19 24.05 7.72
CA PRO A 99 1.21 23.26 6.95
C PRO A 99 0.25 24.12 6.13
N GLY A 100 0.16 25.43 6.41
CA GLY A 100 -0.60 26.38 5.59
C GLY A 100 -0.15 26.44 4.14
N LEU A 101 1.10 26.05 3.85
CA LEU A 101 1.64 25.94 2.49
C LEU A 101 0.74 25.12 1.57
N TRP A 102 0.19 24.00 2.05
CA TRP A 102 -0.65 23.09 1.27
C TRP A 102 -2.01 23.67 0.87
N LYS A 103 -2.40 24.77 1.50
CA LYS A 103 -3.67 25.49 1.31
C LYS A 103 -3.49 26.78 0.52
N ILE A 104 -2.26 27.13 0.09
CA ILE A 104 -2.03 28.31 -0.75
C ILE A 104 -2.77 28.12 -2.07
N GLU A 105 -3.61 29.09 -2.39
CA GLU A 105 -4.41 29.15 -3.61
C GLU A 105 -3.61 29.88 -4.69
N PHE A 106 -3.40 29.23 -5.82
CA PHE A 106 -2.66 29.81 -6.94
C PHE A 106 -3.57 30.53 -7.93
N PHE A 107 -4.64 29.85 -8.34
CA PHE A 107 -5.65 30.37 -9.26
C PHE A 107 -6.94 29.55 -9.15
N GLU A 108 -8.02 30.14 -9.64
CA GLU A 108 -9.36 29.54 -9.65
C GLU A 108 -9.71 29.12 -11.07
N ILE A 109 -10.23 27.90 -11.22
CA ILE A 109 -10.74 27.38 -12.49
C ILE A 109 -12.26 27.36 -12.42
N ASN A 110 -12.89 28.08 -13.34
CA ASN A 110 -14.33 28.02 -13.48
C ASN A 110 -14.75 26.72 -14.20
N LEU A 111 -15.33 25.78 -13.44
CA LEU A 111 -15.76 24.48 -13.94
C LEU A 111 -17.24 24.46 -14.38
N SER A 112 -17.86 25.62 -14.58
CA SER A 112 -19.28 25.73 -14.98
C SER A 112 -19.57 24.97 -16.28
N PHE A 113 -18.59 24.84 -17.18
CA PHE A 113 -18.72 24.06 -18.42
C PHE A 113 -18.98 22.56 -18.19
N LEU A 114 -18.62 22.02 -17.02
CA LEU A 114 -18.87 20.62 -16.61
C LEU A 114 -20.13 20.44 -15.77
N LYS A 115 -20.92 21.51 -15.55
CA LYS A 115 -22.08 21.50 -14.61
C LYS A 115 -21.70 21.06 -13.18
N LEU A 116 -20.46 21.28 -12.80
CA LEU A 116 -20.00 21.11 -11.43
C LEU A 116 -20.14 22.44 -10.70
N ASP A 117 -20.62 22.40 -9.46
CA ASP A 117 -20.85 23.58 -8.65
C ASP A 117 -19.50 24.12 -8.12
N SER A 118 -19.36 25.45 -8.16
CA SER A 118 -18.25 26.29 -7.65
C SER A 118 -16.91 26.34 -8.41
N ASP A 119 -16.22 27.48 -8.23
CA ASP A 119 -14.87 27.75 -8.70
C ASP A 119 -13.87 26.82 -7.98
N PHE A 120 -13.15 25.99 -8.76
CA PHE A 120 -12.19 25.05 -8.21
C PHE A 120 -10.86 25.75 -7.96
N LYS A 121 -10.44 25.78 -6.70
CA LYS A 121 -9.18 26.41 -6.27
C LYS A 121 -8.01 25.45 -6.47
N VAL A 122 -7.04 25.87 -7.28
CA VAL A 122 -5.81 25.12 -7.48
C VAL A 122 -4.84 25.41 -6.35
N THR A 123 -4.45 24.36 -5.63
CA THR A 123 -3.52 24.43 -4.49
C THR A 123 -2.32 23.51 -4.70
N PHE A 124 -1.34 23.54 -3.80
CA PHE A 124 -0.26 22.56 -3.76
C PHE A 124 -0.79 21.12 -3.67
N THR A 125 -1.89 20.90 -2.94
CA THR A 125 -2.55 19.59 -2.86
C THR A 125 -3.07 19.13 -4.22
N THR A 126 -3.62 20.05 -5.03
CA THR A 126 -4.05 19.78 -6.40
C THR A 126 -2.86 19.31 -7.27
N PHE A 127 -1.72 20.00 -7.21
CA PHE A 127 -0.54 19.61 -7.96
C PHE A 127 0.01 18.25 -7.53
N TYR A 128 0.03 17.97 -6.23
CA TYR A 128 0.41 16.67 -5.69
C TYR A 128 -0.48 15.54 -6.24
N ILE A 129 -1.81 15.72 -6.24
CA ILE A 129 -2.75 14.72 -6.77
C ILE A 129 -2.51 14.50 -8.26
N ILE A 130 -2.38 15.57 -9.06
CA ILE A 130 -2.13 15.47 -10.50
C ILE A 130 -0.81 14.72 -10.76
N PHE A 131 0.26 15.08 -10.07
CA PHE A 131 1.55 14.41 -10.19
C PHE A 131 1.45 12.92 -9.82
N GLY A 132 0.75 12.60 -8.72
CA GLY A 132 0.52 11.23 -8.29
C GLY A 132 -0.26 10.40 -9.32
N VAL A 133 -1.31 10.96 -9.91
CA VAL A 133 -2.12 10.30 -10.97
C VAL A 133 -1.28 10.05 -12.22
N ILE A 134 -0.50 11.04 -12.65
CA ILE A 134 0.38 10.92 -13.82
C ILE A 134 1.44 9.84 -13.55
N GLY A 135 2.10 9.86 -12.38
CA GLY A 135 3.08 8.87 -11.98
C GLY A 135 2.50 7.45 -11.95
N LEU A 136 1.33 7.27 -11.33
CA LEU A 136 0.62 5.99 -11.29
C LEU A 136 0.28 5.48 -12.69
N TYR A 137 -0.18 6.35 -13.61
CA TYR A 137 -0.47 5.96 -14.99
C TYR A 137 0.77 5.43 -15.71
N PHE A 138 1.90 6.15 -15.62
CA PHE A 138 3.14 5.72 -16.26
C PHE A 138 3.66 4.42 -15.67
N ASN A 139 3.55 4.24 -14.34
CA ASN A 139 3.96 3.00 -13.69
C ASN A 139 3.10 1.81 -14.16
N ILE A 140 1.76 1.97 -14.20
CA ILE A 140 0.82 0.98 -14.76
C ILE A 140 1.19 0.62 -16.20
N ASN A 141 1.44 1.62 -17.04
CA ASN A 141 1.72 1.37 -18.44
C ASN A 141 3.08 0.68 -18.65
N SER A 142 4.12 1.08 -17.89
CA SER A 142 5.44 0.46 -17.98
C SER A 142 5.42 -0.99 -17.48
N ALA A 143 4.86 -1.25 -16.29
CA ALA A 143 4.76 -2.59 -15.73
C ALA A 143 3.98 -3.55 -16.65
N ARG A 144 2.85 -3.08 -17.20
CA ARG A 144 2.07 -3.85 -18.18
C ARG A 144 2.92 -4.24 -19.39
N ARG A 145 3.64 -3.26 -19.97
CA ARG A 145 4.50 -3.48 -21.14
C ARG A 145 5.63 -4.45 -20.84
N ASN A 146 6.26 -4.35 -19.68
CA ASN A 146 7.37 -5.21 -19.30
C ASN A 146 6.93 -6.67 -19.12
N VAL A 147 5.78 -6.91 -18.48
CA VAL A 147 5.19 -8.26 -18.37
C VAL A 147 4.72 -8.79 -19.73
N GLU A 148 4.12 -7.93 -20.57
CA GLU A 148 3.73 -8.29 -21.95
C GLU A 148 4.93 -8.73 -22.78
N LEU A 149 6.06 -8.01 -22.70
CA LEU A 149 7.30 -8.35 -23.41
C LEU A 149 7.98 -9.62 -22.86
N HIS A 150 7.81 -9.93 -21.58
CA HIS A 150 8.33 -11.15 -20.98
C HIS A 150 7.63 -12.40 -21.52
N TYR A 151 6.30 -12.36 -21.65
CA TYR A 151 5.52 -13.50 -22.13
C TYR A 151 5.43 -13.55 -23.66
N LYS A 152 5.97 -14.61 -24.27
CA LYS A 152 5.85 -14.86 -25.72
C LYS A 152 4.44 -15.25 -26.17
N SER A 153 3.60 -15.69 -25.23
CA SER A 153 2.25 -16.22 -25.48
C SER A 153 1.23 -15.27 -24.86
N SER A 154 0.29 -14.79 -25.67
CA SER A 154 -0.78 -13.91 -25.21
C SER A 154 -1.61 -14.55 -24.10
N LYS A 155 -1.78 -15.88 -24.11
CA LYS A 155 -2.52 -16.62 -23.07
C LYS A 155 -1.85 -16.49 -21.70
N ASP A 156 -0.53 -16.56 -21.66
CA ASP A 156 0.24 -16.50 -20.40
C ASP A 156 0.26 -15.08 -19.86
N TYR A 157 0.38 -14.08 -20.74
CA TYR A 157 0.16 -12.68 -20.38
C TYR A 157 -1.24 -12.41 -19.81
N PHE A 158 -2.31 -12.90 -20.46
CA PHE A 158 -3.67 -12.75 -19.92
C PHE A 158 -3.87 -13.47 -18.59
N ASN A 159 -3.18 -14.59 -18.36
CA ASN A 159 -3.18 -15.24 -17.05
C ASN A 159 -2.42 -14.41 -16.01
N ALA A 160 -1.31 -13.77 -16.38
CA ALA A 160 -0.57 -12.86 -15.49
C ALA A 160 -1.46 -11.67 -15.05
N LEU A 161 -2.23 -11.07 -15.96
CA LEU A 161 -3.15 -9.98 -15.64
C LEU A 161 -4.22 -10.36 -14.60
N LYS A 162 -4.60 -11.64 -14.50
CA LYS A 162 -5.55 -12.09 -13.46
C LYS A 162 -4.98 -11.90 -12.06
N GLY A 163 -3.66 -11.90 -11.89
CA GLY A 163 -2.98 -11.60 -10.63
C GLY A 163 -3.20 -10.17 -10.11
N LEU A 164 -3.72 -9.25 -10.95
CA LEU A 164 -4.11 -7.90 -10.55
C LEU A 164 -5.54 -7.83 -9.99
N SER A 165 -6.40 -8.80 -10.33
CA SER A 165 -7.80 -8.83 -9.88
C SER A 165 -8.00 -8.81 -8.35
N PRO A 166 -7.15 -9.43 -7.52
CA PRO A 166 -7.32 -9.41 -6.07
C PRO A 166 -7.18 -7.99 -5.49
N PHE A 167 -6.23 -7.21 -6.01
CA PHE A 167 -6.02 -5.82 -5.60
C PHE A 167 -7.24 -4.95 -5.91
N PHE A 168 -7.73 -4.99 -7.15
CA PHE A 168 -8.88 -4.17 -7.56
C PHE A 168 -10.19 -4.65 -6.94
N GLY A 169 -10.37 -5.97 -6.78
CA GLY A 169 -11.52 -6.54 -6.07
C GLY A 169 -11.55 -6.09 -4.62
N TYR A 170 -10.40 -6.15 -3.94
CA TYR A 170 -10.24 -5.66 -2.57
C TYR A 170 -10.57 -4.17 -2.45
N TYR A 171 -9.95 -3.32 -3.25
CA TYR A 171 -10.21 -1.87 -3.19
C TYR A 171 -11.65 -1.52 -3.58
N SER A 172 -12.29 -2.29 -4.45
CA SER A 172 -13.73 -2.11 -4.72
C SER A 172 -14.55 -2.32 -3.45
N THR A 173 -14.23 -3.31 -2.62
CA THR A 173 -14.90 -3.51 -1.32
C THR A 173 -14.58 -2.40 -0.33
N VAL A 174 -13.33 -1.91 -0.30
CA VAL A 174 -12.90 -0.78 0.54
C VAL A 174 -13.70 0.48 0.19
N PHE A 175 -13.76 0.85 -1.10
CA PHE A 175 -14.50 2.03 -1.55
C PHE A 175 -16.01 1.89 -1.32
N ALA A 176 -16.58 0.73 -1.64
CA ALA A 176 -17.99 0.46 -1.37
C ALA A 176 -18.30 0.59 0.13
N TRP A 177 -17.40 0.11 1.00
CA TRP A 177 -17.59 0.17 2.44
C TRP A 177 -17.54 1.61 2.97
N LEU A 178 -16.56 2.39 2.53
CA LEU A 178 -16.42 3.81 2.88
C LEU A 178 -17.58 4.68 2.38
N LEU A 179 -18.05 4.43 1.15
CA LEU A 179 -19.20 5.14 0.58
C LEU A 179 -20.51 4.80 1.32
N TYR A 180 -20.65 3.55 1.75
CA TYR A 180 -21.83 3.10 2.46
C TYR A 180 -21.85 3.57 3.92
N ASN A 181 -20.68 3.67 4.57
CA ASN A 181 -20.56 4.07 5.96
C ASN A 181 -19.53 5.21 6.14
N PRO A 182 -19.94 6.48 5.90
CA PRO A 182 -19.06 7.64 6.02
C PRO A 182 -18.48 7.88 7.42
N ILE A 183 -19.10 7.31 8.46
CA ILE A 183 -18.61 7.37 9.86
C ILE A 183 -17.18 6.82 9.95
N ILE A 184 -16.83 5.85 9.09
CA ILE A 184 -15.46 5.33 9.02
C ILE A 184 -14.48 6.45 8.70
N ILE A 185 -14.78 7.31 7.71
CA ILE A 185 -13.92 8.45 7.36
C ILE A 185 -13.91 9.45 8.52
N GLU A 186 -15.06 9.76 9.09
CA GLU A 186 -15.17 10.81 10.11
C GLU A 186 -14.47 10.47 11.42
N LYS A 187 -14.49 9.20 11.86
CA LYS A 187 -14.05 8.80 13.20
C LYS A 187 -13.00 7.71 13.23
N TYR A 188 -13.01 6.78 12.27
CA TYR A 188 -12.24 5.53 12.35
C TYR A 188 -11.28 5.35 11.17
N LEU A 189 -10.90 6.44 10.49
CA LEU A 189 -10.14 6.33 9.25
C LEU A 189 -8.72 5.79 9.49
N LEU A 190 -8.07 6.17 10.59
CA LEU A 190 -6.73 5.70 10.91
C LEU A 190 -6.65 4.17 11.08
N PRO A 191 -7.42 3.52 11.99
CA PRO A 191 -7.39 2.07 12.09
C PRO A 191 -7.82 1.40 10.77
N PHE A 192 -8.75 1.99 10.02
CA PHE A 192 -9.16 1.47 8.73
C PHE A 192 -8.04 1.50 7.67
N VAL A 193 -7.31 2.61 7.55
CA VAL A 193 -6.16 2.74 6.63
C VAL A 193 -5.05 1.76 7.02
N LEU A 194 -4.82 1.56 8.32
CA LEU A 194 -3.88 0.54 8.80
C LEU A 194 -4.34 -0.88 8.44
N THR A 195 -5.63 -1.20 8.55
CA THR A 195 -6.19 -2.48 8.09
C THR A 195 -5.92 -2.70 6.60
N VAL A 196 -6.15 -1.67 5.78
CA VAL A 196 -5.90 -1.70 4.33
C VAL A 196 -4.42 -1.93 4.03
N GLY A 197 -3.54 -1.18 4.71
CA GLY A 197 -2.10 -1.32 4.59
C GLY A 197 -1.60 -2.71 4.94
N LEU A 198 -1.95 -3.22 6.12
CA LEU A 198 -1.52 -4.55 6.60
C LEU A 198 -2.05 -5.68 5.72
N THR A 199 -3.29 -5.55 5.23
CA THR A 199 -3.90 -6.53 4.32
C THR A 199 -3.13 -6.65 3.00
N LEU A 200 -2.74 -5.50 2.42
CA LEU A 200 -1.93 -5.51 1.20
C LEU A 200 -0.47 -5.83 1.45
N ALA A 201 0.10 -5.45 2.58
CA ALA A 201 1.44 -5.86 2.97
C ALA A 201 1.56 -7.38 3.10
N PHE A 202 0.57 -8.04 3.70
CA PHE A 202 0.50 -9.50 3.74
C PHE A 202 0.36 -10.11 2.34
N SER A 203 -0.49 -9.55 1.49
CA SER A 203 -0.69 -10.05 0.13
C SER A 203 0.56 -9.93 -0.73
N VAL A 204 1.23 -8.77 -0.68
CA VAL A 204 2.50 -8.53 -1.37
C VAL A 204 3.60 -9.44 -0.83
N GLY A 205 3.72 -9.58 0.49
CA GLY A 205 4.66 -10.53 1.11
C GLY A 205 4.48 -11.95 0.59
N ARG A 206 3.24 -12.42 0.41
CA ARG A 206 2.97 -13.73 -0.19
C ARG A 206 3.42 -13.80 -1.65
N ILE A 207 3.24 -12.74 -2.44
CA ILE A 207 3.72 -12.68 -3.85
C ILE A 207 5.24 -12.80 -3.88
N ILE A 208 5.95 -12.10 -3.00
CA ILE A 208 7.41 -12.12 -2.91
C ILE A 208 7.90 -13.52 -2.54
N ILE A 209 7.31 -14.18 -1.54
CA ILE A 209 7.62 -15.58 -1.24
C ILE A 209 7.39 -16.45 -2.48
N GLY A 210 6.26 -16.25 -3.17
CA GLY A 210 5.95 -16.98 -4.39
C GLY A 210 7.04 -16.85 -5.45
N HIS A 211 7.57 -15.64 -5.63
CA HIS A 211 8.69 -15.35 -6.51
C HIS A 211 9.98 -16.07 -6.05
N LEU A 212 10.41 -15.83 -4.81
CA LEU A 212 11.67 -16.36 -4.27
C LEU A 212 11.71 -17.89 -4.18
N THR A 213 10.55 -18.51 -3.94
CA THR A 213 10.41 -19.96 -3.78
C THR A 213 9.87 -20.66 -5.04
N LEU A 214 9.69 -19.92 -6.14
CA LEU A 214 9.16 -20.42 -7.42
C LEU A 214 7.80 -21.12 -7.29
N GLN A 215 6.97 -20.66 -6.36
CA GLN A 215 5.60 -21.15 -6.18
C GLN A 215 4.64 -20.44 -7.14
N LYS A 216 3.39 -20.91 -7.19
CA LYS A 216 2.34 -20.28 -7.98
C LYS A 216 1.92 -18.94 -7.36
N PHE A 217 1.46 -18.01 -8.22
CA PHE A 217 1.01 -16.69 -7.81
C PHE A 217 -0.13 -16.80 -6.77
N PRO A 218 0.00 -16.18 -5.59
CA PRO A 218 -0.99 -16.24 -4.54
C PRO A 218 -2.15 -15.28 -4.83
N ASN A 219 -3.16 -15.77 -5.54
CA ASN A 219 -4.29 -14.92 -5.95
C ASN A 219 -5.14 -14.42 -4.78
N PHE A 220 -5.32 -15.18 -3.70
CA PHE A 220 -6.18 -14.74 -2.61
C PHE A 220 -5.55 -15.06 -1.27
N THR A 221 -5.57 -14.06 -0.38
CA THR A 221 -5.24 -14.19 1.03
C THR A 221 -6.50 -13.96 1.88
N PRO A 222 -6.64 -14.61 3.05
CA PRO A 222 -7.82 -14.46 3.89
C PRO A 222 -8.12 -13.00 4.31
N SER A 223 -7.09 -12.18 4.51
CA SER A 223 -7.22 -10.79 4.93
C SER A 223 -7.94 -9.90 3.90
N LEU A 224 -7.91 -10.25 2.60
CA LEU A 224 -8.61 -9.50 1.55
C LEU A 224 -10.13 -9.48 1.76
N PHE A 225 -10.68 -10.43 2.53
CA PHE A 225 -12.11 -10.48 2.77
C PHE A 225 -12.57 -9.67 3.99
N ILE A 226 -11.65 -9.01 4.72
CA ILE A 226 -11.99 -8.27 5.95
C ILE A 226 -13.04 -7.17 5.70
N PRO A 227 -12.85 -6.19 4.79
CA PRO A 227 -13.83 -5.12 4.59
C PRO A 227 -15.18 -5.63 4.08
N PHE A 228 -15.17 -6.70 3.28
CA PHE A 228 -16.39 -7.35 2.82
C PHE A 228 -17.14 -8.03 3.98
N ALA A 229 -16.43 -8.73 4.86
CA ALA A 229 -17.02 -9.33 6.05
C ALA A 229 -17.57 -8.26 7.00
N GLU A 230 -16.84 -7.17 7.22
CA GLU A 230 -17.31 -6.02 8.00
C GLU A 230 -18.63 -5.46 7.44
N PHE A 231 -18.70 -5.25 6.12
CA PHE A 231 -19.93 -4.78 5.46
C PHE A 231 -21.12 -5.71 5.70
N LEU A 232 -20.93 -7.03 5.58
CA LEU A 232 -21.98 -8.02 5.78
C LEU A 232 -22.44 -8.09 7.25
N ILE A 233 -21.48 -8.10 8.19
CA ILE A 233 -21.78 -8.15 9.62
C ILE A 233 -22.49 -6.87 10.06
N TYR A 234 -22.04 -5.70 9.61
CA TYR A 234 -22.72 -4.44 9.86
C TYR A 234 -24.15 -4.45 9.32
N SER A 235 -24.34 -4.90 8.08
CA SER A 235 -25.67 -4.99 7.45
C SER A 235 -26.61 -5.92 8.21
N LEU A 236 -26.08 -6.97 8.83
CA LEU A 236 -26.85 -7.87 9.68
C LEU A 236 -27.18 -7.24 11.03
N LEU A 237 -26.19 -6.70 11.74
CA LEU A 237 -26.36 -6.15 13.09
C LEU A 237 -27.25 -4.90 13.10
N THR A 238 -27.14 -4.05 12.09
CA THR A 238 -28.04 -2.89 11.95
C THR A 238 -29.49 -3.32 11.73
N ARG A 239 -29.75 -4.39 10.96
CA ARG A 239 -31.10 -4.97 10.81
C ARG A 239 -31.64 -5.58 12.10
N LEU A 240 -30.75 -6.03 13.00
CA LEU A 240 -31.11 -6.52 14.34
C LEU A 240 -31.34 -5.39 15.36
N GLY A 241 -31.24 -4.12 14.94
CA GLY A 241 -31.56 -2.95 15.77
C GLY A 241 -30.39 -2.41 16.60
N TYR A 242 -29.17 -2.87 16.38
CA TYR A 242 -27.99 -2.31 17.02
C TYR A 242 -27.64 -0.93 16.43
N SER A 243 -27.04 -0.05 17.23
CA SER A 243 -26.67 1.31 16.81
C SER A 243 -25.50 1.29 15.82
N ALA A 244 -25.68 1.93 14.66
CA ALA A 244 -24.68 2.00 13.58
C ALA A 244 -23.30 2.50 14.06
N ASP A 245 -23.24 3.55 14.89
CA ASP A 245 -21.99 4.17 15.32
C ASP A 245 -21.12 3.21 16.18
N SER A 246 -21.73 2.53 17.16
CA SER A 246 -21.04 1.55 18.02
C SER A 246 -20.52 0.38 17.20
N ILE A 247 -21.37 -0.21 16.35
CA ILE A 247 -21.01 -1.37 15.52
C ILE A 247 -19.86 -1.01 14.57
N THR A 248 -19.90 0.19 14.00
CA THR A 248 -18.84 0.66 13.08
C THR A 248 -17.49 0.68 13.79
N GLY A 249 -17.42 1.28 14.97
CA GLY A 249 -16.18 1.31 15.75
C GLY A 249 -15.67 -0.09 16.06
N ASP A 250 -16.54 -0.96 16.60
CA ASP A 250 -16.18 -2.33 16.98
C ASP A 250 -15.67 -3.15 15.79
N LEU A 251 -16.33 -3.04 14.63
CA LEU A 251 -15.94 -3.75 13.41
C LEU A 251 -14.59 -3.27 12.90
N ILE A 252 -14.36 -1.97 12.80
CA ILE A 252 -13.13 -1.41 12.24
C ILE A 252 -11.92 -1.73 13.12
N TRP A 253 -12.08 -1.64 14.46
CA TRP A 253 -11.02 -2.06 15.38
C TRP A 253 -10.77 -3.56 15.36
N THR A 254 -11.82 -4.37 15.18
CA THR A 254 -11.68 -5.82 15.01
C THR A 254 -10.95 -6.15 13.71
N GLY A 255 -11.30 -5.50 12.59
CA GLY A 255 -10.60 -5.66 11.31
C GLY A 255 -9.12 -5.26 11.39
N PHE A 256 -8.81 -4.19 12.12
CA PHE A 256 -7.43 -3.80 12.40
C PHE A 256 -6.69 -4.89 13.20
N GLY A 257 -7.28 -5.37 14.30
CA GLY A 257 -6.69 -6.46 15.08
C GLY A 257 -6.47 -7.74 14.27
N LEU A 258 -7.43 -8.11 13.42
CA LEU A 258 -7.33 -9.28 12.54
C LEU A 258 -6.23 -9.13 11.49
N SER A 259 -6.17 -8.00 10.79
CA SER A 259 -5.14 -7.75 9.77
C SER A 259 -3.74 -7.68 10.38
N LEU A 260 -3.60 -7.08 11.56
CA LEU A 260 -2.35 -7.09 12.32
C LEU A 260 -1.96 -8.52 12.73
N GLY A 261 -2.91 -9.33 13.19
CA GLY A 261 -2.70 -10.74 13.50
C GLY A 261 -2.20 -11.54 12.29
N PHE A 262 -2.88 -11.42 11.15
CA PHE A 262 -2.47 -12.10 9.90
C PHE A 262 -1.06 -11.71 9.48
N TYR A 263 -0.75 -10.41 9.45
CA TYR A 263 0.57 -9.94 9.04
C TYR A 263 1.67 -10.34 10.05
N SER A 264 1.39 -10.24 11.35
CA SER A 264 2.37 -10.62 12.39
C SER A 264 2.67 -12.11 12.37
N LEU A 265 1.65 -12.96 12.23
CA LEU A 265 1.84 -14.41 12.11
C LEU A 265 2.64 -14.76 10.86
N PHE A 266 2.34 -14.12 9.74
CA PHE A 266 3.08 -14.28 8.49
C PHE A 266 4.57 -13.97 8.64
N VAL A 267 4.91 -12.81 9.21
CA VAL A 267 6.31 -12.42 9.44
C VAL A 267 7.00 -13.40 10.40
N LEU A 268 6.33 -13.81 11.49
CA LEU A 268 6.90 -14.77 12.44
C LEU A 268 7.16 -16.13 11.80
N GLU A 269 6.24 -16.63 10.96
CA GLU A 269 6.36 -17.90 10.26
C GLU A 269 7.55 -17.87 9.29
N ILE A 270 7.66 -16.83 8.46
CA ILE A 270 8.81 -16.64 7.56
C ILE A 270 10.14 -16.65 8.30
N ILE A 271 10.23 -15.84 9.37
CA ILE A 271 11.45 -15.70 10.14
C ILE A 271 11.83 -17.07 10.70
N TYR A 272 10.87 -17.75 11.32
CA TYR A 272 11.09 -19.06 11.92
C TYR A 272 11.52 -20.10 10.88
N GLU A 273 10.80 -20.21 9.76
CA GLU A 273 11.10 -21.19 8.71
C GLU A 273 12.47 -20.97 8.08
N ILE A 274 12.80 -19.74 7.69
CA ILE A 274 14.07 -19.45 7.02
C ILE A 274 15.24 -19.57 7.98
N THR A 275 15.14 -19.03 9.19
CA THR A 275 16.21 -19.14 10.19
C THR A 275 16.47 -20.60 10.58
N THR A 276 15.42 -21.42 10.68
CA THR A 276 15.54 -22.85 10.96
C THR A 276 16.15 -23.61 9.77
N TYR A 277 15.70 -23.33 8.55
CA TYR A 277 16.17 -24.02 7.36
C TYR A 277 17.63 -23.69 7.00
N LEU A 278 17.99 -22.41 7.05
CA LEU A 278 19.35 -21.94 6.75
C LEU A 278 20.30 -22.02 7.96
N ASP A 279 19.79 -22.37 9.13
CA ASP A 279 20.54 -22.45 10.40
C ASP A 279 21.25 -21.13 10.79
N ILE A 280 20.54 -20.01 10.61
CA ILE A 280 21.00 -18.64 10.90
C ILE A 280 20.14 -17.97 11.97
N TYR A 281 20.59 -16.87 12.57
CA TYR A 281 19.76 -16.03 13.43
C TYR A 281 19.31 -14.78 12.67
N ALA A 282 18.08 -14.31 12.91
CA ALA A 282 17.52 -13.18 12.17
C ALA A 282 18.23 -11.84 12.46
N LEU A 283 18.60 -11.59 13.72
CA LEU A 283 19.14 -10.30 14.17
C LEU A 283 20.56 -10.41 14.75
N SER A 284 21.24 -11.54 14.58
CA SER A 284 22.60 -11.74 15.09
C SER A 284 23.40 -12.67 14.19
N ILE A 285 24.73 -12.51 14.19
CA ILE A 285 25.61 -13.38 13.41
C ILE A 285 25.84 -14.66 14.20
N LYS A 286 25.58 -15.80 13.56
CA LYS A 286 25.91 -17.10 14.14
C LYS A 286 27.42 -17.33 14.04
N HIS A 287 28.11 -17.27 15.17
CA HIS A 287 29.54 -17.58 15.21
C HIS A 287 29.75 -19.10 15.27
N PRO A 288 30.74 -19.64 14.53
CA PRO A 288 31.09 -21.05 14.64
C PRO A 288 31.46 -21.39 16.09
N LYS A 289 31.00 -22.54 16.59
CA LYS A 289 31.43 -23.02 17.91
C LYS A 289 32.94 -23.20 17.86
N SER A 290 33.68 -22.60 18.81
CA SER A 290 35.11 -22.87 18.93
C SER A 290 35.30 -24.37 19.13
N ALA A 291 36.05 -25.00 18.21
CA ALA A 291 36.42 -26.41 18.31
C ALA A 291 37.27 -26.68 19.55
#